data_AF-A0AAN8K1J8-F1
#
_entry.id   AF-A0AAN8K1J8-F1
#
_cell.length_a   1.000
_cell.length_b   1.000
_cell.length_c   1.000
_cell.angle_alpha   90.00
_cell.angle_beta   90.00
_cell.angle_gamma   90.00
#
_symmetry.space_group_name_H-M   'P 1'
#
loop_
_entity.id
_entity.type
_entity.pdbx_description
1 polymer ?
#
loop_
_entity_poly.entity_id
_entity_poly.type
_entity_poly.pdbx_seq_one_letter_code
_entity_poly.pdbx_strand_id
1 'polypeptide(L)'
;MVLVDNSIIVTPTTNISFHEDVFERSMEEDMVCEPSSATTVPEFTVVKSGSQKGKDKLVDANGYTYVKKSSTERKVYWRCSIRTSKHRCGATVIQTMYPDEFVTGKITHNHPSQPGKLHAVIQRKEVSTN
;
A
#
# COMPACT_ATOMS: atom_id res chain seq x y z
N MET A 1 53.87 9.83 12.47
CA MET A 1 52.89 8.85 11.97
C MET A 1 52.77 7.78 13.05
N VAL A 2 51.57 7.64 13.61
CA VAL A 2 51.07 6.67 14.63
C VAL A 2 51.76 6.68 16.02
N LEU A 3 51.10 7.17 17.09
CA LEU A 3 50.10 6.49 17.95
C LEU A 3 50.77 5.31 18.72
N VAL A 4 50.69 5.12 20.03
CA VAL A 4 49.59 5.25 21.00
C VAL A 4 50.13 5.18 22.44
N ASP A 5 49.35 5.75 23.34
CA ASP A 5 49.40 5.71 24.79
C ASP A 5 49.42 4.31 25.43
N ASN A 6 50.39 4.15 26.32
CA ASN A 6 50.26 3.81 27.74
C ASN A 6 49.15 2.82 28.20
N SER A 7 49.64 1.66 28.64
CA SER A 7 49.35 1.04 29.94
C SER A 7 47.94 0.51 30.22
N ILE A 8 47.83 -0.78 29.96
CA ILE A 8 47.08 -1.84 30.65
C ILE A 8 46.76 -1.53 32.12
N ILE A 9 45.47 -1.63 32.49
CA ILE A 9 45.08 -1.98 33.87
C ILE A 9 43.95 -3.04 33.83
N VAL A 10 44.39 -4.24 34.17
CA VAL A 10 43.71 -5.44 34.72
C VAL A 10 42.22 -5.36 35.08
N THR A 11 41.46 -6.33 34.58
CA THR A 11 40.24 -6.85 35.25
C THR A 11 40.59 -8.16 35.97
N PRO A 12 40.11 -8.39 37.22
CA PRO A 12 40.38 -9.63 37.92
C PRO A 12 39.45 -10.75 37.47
N THR A 13 40.11 -11.85 37.15
CA THR A 13 39.70 -13.22 36.86
C THR A 13 38.59 -13.76 37.76
N THR A 14 37.63 -14.49 37.18
CA THR A 14 37.11 -15.70 37.84
C THR A 14 37.02 -16.82 36.83
N ASN A 15 37.73 -17.88 37.21
CA ASN A 15 38.13 -19.07 36.50
C ASN A 15 37.08 -20.16 36.71
N ILE A 16 36.50 -20.71 35.64
CA ILE A 16 35.96 -22.08 35.66
C ILE A 16 36.25 -22.68 34.27
N SER A 17 37.27 -23.54 34.24
CA SER A 17 37.47 -24.54 33.19
C SER A 17 36.36 -25.59 33.33
N PHE A 18 35.62 -25.95 32.30
CA PHE A 18 35.11 -27.32 32.13
C PHE A 18 34.57 -27.57 30.71
N HIS A 19 35.27 -28.50 30.07
CA HIS A 19 34.87 -29.47 29.06
C HIS A 19 34.50 -29.07 27.63
N GLU A 20 35.26 -29.72 26.74
CA GLU A 20 35.03 -30.03 25.32
C GLU A 20 33.56 -30.05 24.92
N ASP A 21 33.26 -29.42 23.79
CA ASP A 21 32.74 -30.16 22.64
C ASP A 21 32.94 -29.33 21.37
N VAL A 22 33.73 -29.88 20.46
CA VAL A 22 33.80 -29.48 19.07
C VAL A 22 32.43 -29.78 18.46
N PHE A 23 31.69 -28.74 18.13
CA PHE A 23 30.69 -28.86 17.07
C PHE A 23 30.85 -27.68 16.13
N GLU A 24 31.64 -27.89 15.08
CA GLU A 24 31.49 -27.15 13.83
C GLU A 24 30.05 -27.34 13.35
N ARG A 25 29.19 -26.36 13.60
CA ARG A 25 27.93 -26.22 12.89
C ARG A 25 28.02 -24.95 12.08
N SER A 26 28.46 -25.12 10.84
CA SER A 26 28.17 -24.20 9.75
C SER A 26 26.67 -23.92 9.77
N MET A 27 26.29 -22.73 10.22
CA MET A 27 24.96 -22.19 10.02
C MET A 27 25.14 -21.06 9.01
N GLU A 28 25.06 -21.42 7.73
CA GLU A 28 24.55 -20.49 6.73
C GLU A 28 23.15 -20.12 7.23
N GLU A 29 23.05 -19.05 8.00
CA GLU A 29 21.77 -18.40 8.21
C GLU A 29 21.42 -17.82 6.84
N ASP A 30 20.69 -18.63 6.08
CA ASP A 30 19.73 -18.13 5.12
C ASP A 30 18.98 -17.01 5.84
N MET A 31 19.39 -15.77 5.59
CA MET A 31 18.53 -14.63 5.73
C MET A 31 17.36 -14.95 4.81
N VAL A 32 16.35 -15.61 5.37
CA VAL A 32 15.01 -15.57 4.85
C VAL A 32 14.69 -14.08 4.94
N CYS A 33 14.99 -13.39 3.84
CA CYS A 33 14.41 -12.13 3.53
C CYS A 33 12.94 -12.47 3.44
N GLU A 34 12.27 -12.40 4.60
CA GLU A 34 10.84 -12.55 4.66
C GLU A 34 10.33 -11.61 3.56
N PRO A 35 9.57 -12.11 2.57
CA PRO A 35 8.90 -11.20 1.68
C PRO A 35 7.91 -10.47 2.58
N SER A 36 8.37 -9.35 3.15
CA SER A 36 7.56 -8.28 3.70
C SER A 36 6.55 -8.04 2.61
N SER A 37 5.37 -8.62 2.80
CA SER A 37 4.28 -8.62 1.85
C SER A 37 4.13 -7.18 1.40
N ALA A 38 4.70 -6.87 0.23
CA ALA A 38 4.60 -5.58 -0.38
C ALA A 38 3.12 -5.50 -0.70
N THR A 39 2.39 -4.89 0.24
CA THR A 39 0.98 -4.59 0.09
C THR A 39 0.99 -3.48 -0.94
N THR A 40 1.09 -3.88 -2.21
CA THR A 40 0.92 -3.02 -3.37
C THR A 40 -0.50 -2.52 -3.28
N VAL A 41 -0.68 -1.37 -2.60
CA VAL A 41 -1.98 -0.73 -2.50
C VAL A 41 -2.40 -0.43 -3.95
N PRO A 42 -3.52 -0.99 -4.43
CA PRO A 42 -3.91 -0.79 -5.81
C PRO A 42 -4.17 0.70 -6.02
N GLU A 43 -3.60 1.26 -7.09
CA GLU A 43 -3.78 2.66 -7.47
C GLU A 43 -5.26 3.03 -7.58
N PHE A 44 -6.10 2.07 -7.96
CA PHE A 44 -7.54 2.24 -8.06
C PHE A 44 -8.29 1.09 -7.37
N THR A 45 -9.24 1.43 -6.50
CA THR A 45 -10.12 0.46 -5.84
C THR A 45 -11.58 0.71 -6.23
N VAL A 46 -12.23 -0.29 -6.81
CA VAL A 46 -13.68 -0.29 -7.03
C VAL A 46 -14.39 -0.74 -5.74
N VAL A 47 -15.32 0.08 -5.28
CA VAL A 47 -16.19 -0.15 -4.13
C VAL A 47 -17.59 -0.41 -4.63
N LYS A 48 -18.00 -1.68 -4.62
CA LYS A 48 -19.39 -2.07 -4.88
C LYS A 48 -20.25 -1.64 -3.71
N SER A 49 -21.39 -1.02 -3.99
CA SER A 49 -22.33 -0.67 -2.93
C SER A 49 -23.27 -1.85 -2.68
N GLY A 50 -23.33 -2.34 -1.44
CA GLY A 50 -24.22 -3.45 -1.07
C GLY A 50 -25.71 -3.09 -0.97
N SER A 51 -26.09 -1.83 -1.23
CA SER A 51 -27.49 -1.39 -1.22
C SER A 51 -28.09 -1.45 -2.63
N GLN A 52 -29.35 -1.88 -2.76
CA GLN A 52 -30.08 -1.92 -4.04
C GLN A 52 -30.08 -0.58 -4.81
N LYS A 53 -29.91 0.56 -4.13
CA LYS A 53 -29.83 1.90 -4.75
C LYS A 53 -28.40 2.42 -4.94
N GLY A 54 -27.40 1.75 -4.37
CA GLY A 54 -26.03 2.23 -4.34
C GLY A 54 -25.31 1.98 -5.66
N LYS A 55 -24.85 3.04 -6.31
CA LYS A 55 -23.98 2.91 -7.48
C LYS A 55 -22.55 2.62 -7.05
N ASP A 56 -21.87 1.75 -7.79
CA ASP A 56 -20.44 1.51 -7.62
C ASP A 56 -19.65 2.83 -7.64
N LYS A 57 -18.62 2.87 -6.82
CA LYS A 57 -17.67 3.99 -6.74
C LYS A 57 -16.28 3.48 -7.03
N LEU A 58 -15.46 4.33 -7.62
CA LEU A 58 -14.04 4.11 -7.77
C LEU A 58 -13.31 5.10 -6.86
N VAL A 59 -12.29 4.63 -6.16
CA VAL A 59 -11.43 5.45 -5.31
C VAL A 59 -9.99 5.27 -5.78
N ASP A 60 -9.34 6.37 -6.10
CA ASP A 60 -7.91 6.43 -6.44
C ASP A 60 -7.07 6.52 -5.17
N ALA A 61 -5.86 5.96 -5.15
CA ALA A 61 -4.82 5.99 -4.12
C ALA A 61 -4.48 7.40 -3.61
N ASN A 62 -4.76 8.44 -4.41
CA ASN A 62 -4.63 9.84 -3.96
C ASN A 62 -5.83 10.34 -3.13
N GLY A 63 -6.90 9.56 -2.99
CA GLY A 63 -8.13 9.91 -2.28
C GLY A 63 -9.20 10.60 -3.14
N TYR A 64 -9.06 10.56 -4.47
CA TYR A 64 -10.11 11.02 -5.38
C TYR A 64 -11.21 9.97 -5.52
N THR A 65 -12.47 10.43 -5.64
CA THR A 65 -13.61 9.54 -5.84
C THR A 65 -14.30 9.78 -7.16
N TYR A 66 -14.69 8.68 -7.80
CA TYR A 66 -15.38 8.68 -9.07
C TYR A 66 -16.68 7.88 -8.97
N VAL A 67 -17.64 8.28 -9.78
CA VAL A 67 -18.91 7.59 -9.98
C VAL A 67 -18.96 7.02 -11.39
N LYS A 68 -19.58 5.85 -11.54
CA LYS A 68 -19.82 5.24 -12.86
C LYS A 68 -20.66 6.19 -13.72
N LYS A 69 -20.11 6.62 -14.86
CA LYS A 69 -20.79 7.45 -15.87
C LYS A 69 -21.55 6.57 -16.84
N SER A 70 -20.88 5.57 -17.38
CA SER A 70 -21.41 4.59 -18.33
C SER A 70 -20.51 3.36 -18.32
N SER A 71 -21.03 2.24 -18.81
CA SER A 71 -20.26 1.01 -19.02
C SER A 71 -20.62 0.42 -20.38
N THR A 72 -19.61 -0.12 -21.04
CA THR A 72 -19.75 -1.03 -22.17
C THR A 72 -19.28 -2.41 -21.73
N GLU A 73 -19.37 -3.41 -22.61
CA GLU A 73 -18.86 -4.76 -22.34
C GLU A 73 -17.36 -4.78 -22.01
N ARG A 74 -16.57 -3.88 -22.60
CA ARG A 74 -15.10 -3.87 -22.47
C ARG A 74 -14.56 -2.77 -21.56
N LYS A 75 -15.34 -1.72 -21.31
CA LYS A 75 -14.86 -0.51 -20.62
C LYS A 75 -15.88 0.05 -19.65
N VAL A 76 -15.41 0.56 -18.53
CA VAL A 76 -16.21 1.36 -17.60
C VAL A 76 -15.66 2.77 -17.57
N TYR A 77 -16.54 3.74 -17.84
CA TYR A 77 -16.20 5.15 -17.78
C TYR A 77 -16.58 5.70 -16.42
N TRP A 78 -15.57 6.17 -15.70
CA TRP A 78 -15.68 6.80 -14.40
C TRP A 78 -15.49 8.31 -14.54
N ARG A 79 -16.23 9.08 -13.76
CA ARG A 79 -16.09 10.54 -13.69
C ARG A 79 -15.99 10.98 -12.25
N CYS A 80 -15.27 12.06 -11.98
CA CYS A 80 -15.14 12.58 -10.63
C CYS A 80 -16.52 12.85 -10.01
N SER A 81 -16.63 12.57 -8.70
CA SER A 81 -17.87 12.78 -7.95
C SER A 81 -18.16 14.25 -7.64
N ILE A 82 -17.17 15.15 -7.68
CA ILE A 82 -17.35 16.57 -7.38
C ILE A 82 -18.03 17.27 -8.56
N ARG A 83 -19.30 17.62 -8.38
CA ARG A 83 -20.17 18.17 -9.43
C ARG A 83 -21.12 19.27 -8.94
N THR A 84 -20.80 19.88 -7.81
CA THR A 84 -21.58 21.01 -7.28
C THR A 84 -21.56 22.14 -8.31
N SER A 85 -22.64 22.93 -8.40
CA SER A 85 -22.73 24.05 -9.36
C SER A 85 -21.51 24.99 -9.32
N LYS A 86 -20.93 25.22 -8.12
CA LYS A 86 -19.73 26.04 -7.91
C LYS A 86 -18.41 25.34 -8.25
N HIS A 87 -18.35 24.00 -8.11
CA HIS A 87 -17.13 23.22 -8.30
C HIS A 87 -17.48 21.96 -9.10
N ARG A 88 -17.33 22.07 -10.42
CA ARG A 88 -17.51 20.95 -11.34
C ARG A 88 -16.14 20.43 -11.76
N CYS A 89 -15.85 19.19 -11.39
CA CYS A 89 -14.64 18.52 -11.82
C CYS A 89 -14.86 17.77 -13.14
N GLY A 90 -13.94 17.97 -14.09
CA GLY A 90 -13.94 17.32 -15.41
C GLY A 90 -13.13 16.03 -15.47
N ALA A 91 -12.43 15.66 -14.39
CA ALA A 91 -11.57 14.49 -14.36
C ALA A 91 -12.35 13.18 -14.56
N THR A 92 -11.76 12.26 -15.30
CA THR A 92 -12.35 10.97 -15.67
C THR A 92 -11.31 9.87 -15.58
N VAL A 93 -11.76 8.63 -15.37
CA VAL A 93 -10.92 7.43 -15.44
C VAL A 93 -11.65 6.41 -16.33
N ILE A 94 -10.90 5.67 -17.14
CA ILE A 94 -11.42 4.59 -17.96
C ILE A 94 -10.84 3.30 -17.40
N GLN A 95 -11.70 2.38 -16.99
CA GLN A 95 -11.30 1.02 -16.64
C GLN A 95 -11.52 0.12 -17.86
N THR A 96 -10.50 -0.58 -18.31
CA THR A 96 -10.59 -1.65 -19.32
C THR A 96 -10.77 -2.99 -18.59
N MET A 97 -11.63 -3.89 -19.08
CA MET A 97 -11.89 -5.18 -18.42
C MET A 97 -10.83 -6.25 -18.75
N TYR A 98 -10.17 -6.14 -19.91
CA TYR A 98 -9.12 -7.05 -20.35
C TYR A 98 -8.13 -6.33 -21.29
N PRO A 99 -6.87 -6.08 -20.86
CA PRO A 99 -6.38 -6.25 -19.48
C PRO A 99 -7.13 -5.36 -18.47
N ASP A 100 -7.16 -5.75 -17.19
CA ASP A 100 -7.75 -4.91 -16.12
C ASP A 100 -6.81 -3.74 -15.83
N GLU A 101 -7.07 -2.62 -16.50
CA GLU A 101 -6.23 -1.43 -16.46
C GLU A 101 -7.08 -0.19 -16.25
N PHE A 102 -6.53 0.77 -15.51
CA PHE A 102 -7.13 2.06 -15.26
C PHE A 102 -6.31 3.15 -15.94
N VAL A 103 -6.96 3.96 -16.77
CA VAL A 103 -6.32 5.07 -17.47
C VAL A 103 -7.02 6.36 -17.08
N THR A 104 -6.27 7.29 -16.50
CA THR A 104 -6.75 8.65 -16.22
C THR A 104 -6.95 9.43 -17.51
N GLY A 105 -8.04 10.19 -17.58
CA GLY A 105 -8.30 11.10 -18.69
C GLY A 105 -7.35 12.31 -18.69
N LYS A 106 -7.42 13.11 -19.75
CA LYS A 106 -6.55 14.28 -19.96
C LYS A 106 -6.80 15.43 -18.98
N ILE A 107 -7.95 15.46 -18.33
CA ILE A 107 -8.36 16.57 -17.45
C ILE A 107 -7.93 16.26 -16.02
N THR A 108 -7.10 17.13 -15.45
CA THR A 108 -6.67 17.06 -14.06
C THR A 108 -7.77 17.52 -13.09
N HIS A 109 -7.65 17.14 -11.83
CA HIS A 109 -8.57 17.59 -10.79
C HIS A 109 -8.40 19.10 -10.51
N ASN A 110 -9.52 19.78 -10.28
CA ASN A 110 -9.59 21.20 -9.95
C ASN A 110 -10.03 21.43 -8.49
N HIS A 111 -9.81 20.44 -7.64
CA HIS A 111 -10.16 20.46 -6.23
C HIS A 111 -9.17 19.58 -5.45
N PRO A 112 -8.96 19.83 -4.14
CA PRO A 112 -8.09 18.99 -3.34
C PRO A 112 -8.63 17.56 -3.23
N SER A 113 -7.72 16.60 -3.07
CA SER A 113 -8.08 15.22 -2.77
C SER A 113 -8.59 15.09 -1.32
N GLN A 114 -9.24 13.97 -1.01
CA GLN A 114 -9.69 13.65 0.35
C GLN A 114 -8.98 12.37 0.82
N PRO A 115 -7.75 12.48 1.34
CA PRO A 115 -6.86 11.33 1.59
C PRO A 115 -7.41 10.29 2.59
N GLY A 116 -8.43 10.61 3.39
CA GLY A 116 -9.04 9.64 4.32
C GLY A 116 -9.99 8.60 3.68
N LYS A 117 -10.37 8.75 2.41
CA LYS A 117 -11.42 7.90 1.81
C LYS A 117 -10.97 6.50 1.44
N LEU A 118 -9.71 6.30 1.08
CA LEU A 118 -9.18 4.96 0.77
C LEU A 118 -9.02 4.11 2.01
N HIS A 119 -8.44 4.68 3.06
CA HIS A 119 -8.25 3.98 4.33
C HIS A 119 -9.59 3.47 4.87
N ALA A 120 -10.65 4.29 4.81
CA ALA A 120 -12.00 3.87 5.17
C ALA A 120 -12.59 2.76 4.27
N VAL A 121 -12.13 2.63 3.03
CA VAL A 121 -12.53 1.54 2.12
C VAL A 121 -11.78 0.25 2.46
N ILE A 122 -10.48 0.34 2.72
CA ILE A 122 -9.64 -0.80 3.11
C ILE A 122 -10.15 -1.39 4.42
N GLN A 123 -10.35 -0.57 5.46
CA GLN A 123 -10.84 -0.99 6.77
C GLN A 123 -12.21 -1.70 6.71
N ARG A 124 -13.09 -1.33 5.79
CA ARG A 124 -14.40 -1.99 5.63
C ARG A 124 -14.31 -3.36 4.98
N LYS A 125 -13.30 -3.61 4.15
CA LYS A 125 -13.11 -4.93 3.53
C LYS A 125 -12.66 -5.95 4.56
N GLU A 126 -11.84 -5.55 5.52
CA GLU A 126 -11.28 -6.43 6.57
C GLU A 126 -12.34 -6.87 7.60
N VAL A 127 -13.37 -6.04 7.86
CA VAL A 127 -14.41 -6.35 8.86
C VAL A 127 -15.52 -7.26 8.29
N SER A 128 -15.62 -7.44 6.97
CA SER A 128 -16.69 -8.23 6.35
C SER A 128 -16.36 -9.72 6.15
N THR A 129 -15.23 -10.18 6.67
CA THR A 129 -14.81 -11.59 6.60
C THR A 129 -14.58 -12.13 8.01
N ASN A 130 -15.67 -12.33 8.75
CA ASN A 130 -15.71 -13.23 9.91
C ASN A 130 -17.13 -13.75 10.11
#